data_AF-A0ABD2FZ03-F1
#
_entry.id   AF-A0ABD2FZ03-F1
#
_cell.length_a   1.000
_cell.length_b   1.000
_cell.length_c   1.000
_cell.angle_alpha   90.00
_cell.angle_beta   90.00
_cell.angle_gamma   90.00
#
_symmetry.space_group_name_H-M   'P 1'
#
loop_
_entity.id
_entity.type
_entity.pdbx_description
1 polymer ?
#
loop_
_entity_poly.entity_id
_entity_poly.type
_entity_poly.pdbx_seq_one_letter_code
_entity_poly.pdbx_strand_id
1 'polypeptide(L)'
;MQHFHITMKLILSLTVIWMLSSSAGALMCNNDTATNVTCKSKEQCATAAIQGESVRKRSCVSSSVCKPNNQTFSFTFGHAQLTAFVHCCKTDNCNSVNVSAHQPENKLMCYMCDGGQSTVCNKTVTCKGNQDRCIKRTAVDGNFSGCASKNTCGAASQLGFLTGALKFDDGPHCCDTKLCNSAWTVKLSVVPFWVGLLLFVAL
;
A
#
# COMPACT_ATOMS: atom_id res chain seq x y z
N MET A 1 39.01 -6.32 -56.65
CA MET A 1 38.94 -6.89 -55.27
C MET A 1 39.06 -5.84 -54.15
N GLN A 2 39.60 -4.64 -54.40
CA GLN A 2 39.72 -3.56 -53.40
C GLN A 2 38.37 -2.95 -52.96
N HIS A 3 37.39 -2.88 -53.87
CA HIS A 3 36.08 -2.28 -53.60
C HIS A 3 35.25 -3.08 -52.57
N PHE A 4 35.29 -4.43 -52.65
CA PHE A 4 34.61 -5.31 -51.69
C PHE A 4 35.18 -5.24 -50.27
N HIS A 5 36.49 -4.99 -50.17
CA HIS A 5 37.22 -4.94 -48.91
C HIS A 5 36.95 -3.64 -48.11
N ILE A 6 36.53 -2.57 -48.79
CA ILE A 6 36.13 -1.28 -48.19
C ILE A 6 34.68 -1.36 -47.68
N THR A 7 33.78 -1.98 -48.44
CA THR A 7 32.36 -2.12 -48.08
C THR A 7 32.18 -2.97 -46.82
N MET A 8 32.96 -4.05 -46.65
CA MET A 8 32.87 -4.92 -45.46
C MET A 8 33.36 -4.23 -44.17
N LYS A 9 34.36 -3.34 -44.26
CA LYS A 9 34.86 -2.56 -43.12
C LYS A 9 33.89 -1.47 -42.67
N LEU A 10 33.19 -0.84 -43.62
CA LEU A 10 32.22 0.23 -43.33
C LEU A 10 30.98 -0.32 -42.60
N ILE A 11 30.48 -1.48 -43.04
CA ILE A 11 29.33 -2.15 -42.42
C ILE A 11 29.67 -2.58 -40.99
N LEU A 12 30.86 -3.15 -40.77
CA LEU A 12 31.33 -3.55 -39.43
C LEU A 12 31.51 -2.35 -38.50
N SER A 13 31.95 -1.19 -39.02
CA SER A 13 32.11 0.02 -38.23
C SER A 13 30.77 0.63 -37.82
N LEU A 14 29.77 0.65 -38.73
CA LEU A 14 28.44 1.15 -38.41
C LEU A 14 27.71 0.29 -37.37
N THR A 15 27.85 -1.04 -37.42
CA THR A 15 27.24 -1.94 -36.43
C THR A 15 27.87 -1.78 -35.04
N VAL A 16 29.19 -1.58 -34.96
CA VAL A 16 29.88 -1.30 -33.69
C VAL A 16 29.45 0.03 -33.08
N ILE A 17 29.29 1.09 -33.89
CA ILE A 17 28.82 2.41 -33.43
C ILE A 17 27.36 2.33 -32.93
N TRP A 18 26.51 1.55 -33.61
CA TRP A 18 25.13 1.30 -33.16
C TRP A 18 25.07 0.57 -31.82
N MET A 19 25.90 -0.46 -31.63
CA MET A 19 25.98 -1.20 -30.37
C MET A 19 26.51 -0.33 -29.21
N LEU A 20 27.44 0.59 -29.49
CA LEU A 20 27.97 1.55 -28.51
C LEU A 20 26.96 2.64 -28.14
N SER A 21 26.02 2.96 -29.03
CA SER A 21 24.99 3.99 -28.82
C SER A 21 23.79 3.51 -28.01
N SER A 22 23.63 2.19 -27.85
CA SER A 22 22.55 1.56 -27.07
C SER A 22 22.83 1.45 -25.57
N SER A 23 23.68 2.29 -25.00
CA SER A 23 23.67 2.49 -23.54
C SER A 23 22.40 3.24 -23.17
N ALA A 24 21.40 2.54 -22.63
CA ALA A 24 20.29 3.20 -21.95
C ALA A 24 20.88 4.18 -20.93
N GLY A 25 20.62 5.48 -21.11
CA GLY A 25 21.07 6.51 -20.18
C GLY A 25 20.66 6.15 -18.75
N ALA A 26 21.54 6.39 -17.78
CA ALA A 26 21.23 6.13 -16.39
C ALA A 26 20.10 7.06 -15.92
N LEU A 27 19.01 6.49 -15.43
CA LEU A 27 17.81 7.20 -14.97
C LEU A 27 18.17 8.29 -13.96
N MET A 28 17.66 9.51 -14.15
CA MET A 28 17.82 10.61 -13.20
C MET A 28 16.53 10.87 -12.41
N CYS A 29 16.63 11.08 -11.10
CA CYS A 29 15.49 11.38 -10.24
C CYS A 29 15.76 12.57 -9.34
N ASN A 30 14.72 13.23 -8.85
CA ASN A 30 14.87 14.24 -7.81
C ASN A 30 15.10 13.58 -6.44
N ASN A 31 15.93 14.18 -5.60
CA ASN A 31 16.07 13.84 -4.19
C ASN A 31 15.24 14.78 -3.28
N ASP A 32 15.36 14.62 -1.96
CA ASP A 32 14.67 15.44 -0.95
C ASP A 32 14.93 16.95 -1.10
N THR A 33 16.14 17.34 -1.50
CA THR A 33 16.52 18.74 -1.77
C THR A 33 16.12 19.22 -3.17
N ALA A 34 15.32 18.43 -3.89
CA ALA A 34 14.91 18.66 -5.28
C ALA A 34 16.08 18.75 -6.28
N THR A 35 17.26 18.22 -5.93
CA THR A 35 18.40 18.10 -6.84
C THR A 35 18.35 16.76 -7.56
N ASN A 36 18.96 16.68 -8.75
CA ASN A 36 18.94 15.48 -9.56
C ASN A 36 20.03 14.50 -9.10
N VAL A 37 19.68 13.23 -9.00
CA VAL A 37 20.58 12.12 -8.68
C VAL A 37 20.45 11.02 -9.72
N THR A 38 21.58 10.43 -10.10
CA THR A 38 21.63 9.30 -11.02
C THR A 38 21.34 8.00 -10.26
N CYS A 39 20.36 7.24 -10.73
CA CYS A 39 19.97 5.96 -10.14
C CYS A 39 20.82 4.79 -10.66
N LYS A 40 20.91 3.74 -9.86
CA LYS A 40 21.56 2.48 -10.24
C LYS A 40 20.67 1.68 -11.20
N SER A 41 21.28 0.70 -11.86
CA SER A 41 20.52 -0.25 -12.68
C SER A 41 19.42 -0.93 -11.85
N LYS A 42 18.22 -1.03 -12.42
CA LYS A 42 16.99 -1.58 -11.81
C LYS A 42 16.37 -0.71 -10.70
N GLU A 43 16.79 0.53 -10.52
CA GLU A 43 16.08 1.51 -9.68
C GLU A 43 15.06 2.32 -10.49
N GLN A 44 14.13 2.96 -9.77
CA GLN A 44 13.08 3.82 -10.27
C GLN A 44 13.01 5.09 -9.41
N CYS A 45 12.45 6.16 -9.94
CA CYS A 45 12.18 7.36 -9.15
C CYS A 45 10.99 7.11 -8.23
N ALA A 46 11.06 7.60 -7.00
CA ALA A 46 9.96 7.55 -6.04
C ALA A 46 9.70 8.90 -5.36
N THR A 47 8.45 9.14 -4.99
CA THR A 47 8.00 10.22 -4.09
C THR A 47 7.13 9.61 -2.99
N ALA A 48 7.41 9.93 -1.72
CA ALA A 48 6.57 9.61 -0.58
C ALA A 48 6.11 10.87 0.15
N ALA A 49 4.86 10.90 0.60
CA ALA A 49 4.28 12.01 1.36
C ALA A 49 3.24 11.52 2.36
N ILE A 50 3.13 12.22 3.51
CA ILE A 50 2.09 12.00 4.52
C ILE A 50 1.10 13.18 4.47
N GLN A 51 -0.19 12.88 4.52
CA GLN A 51 -1.25 13.88 4.59
C GLN A 51 -1.10 14.76 5.83
N GLY A 52 -1.14 16.08 5.64
CA GLY A 52 -1.01 17.06 6.74
C GLY A 52 0.43 17.42 7.08
N GLU A 53 1.41 16.72 6.51
CA GLU A 53 2.83 17.05 6.67
C GLU A 53 3.36 17.80 5.45
N SER A 54 4.21 18.80 5.71
CA SER A 54 4.94 19.51 4.65
C SER A 54 6.09 18.67 4.09
N VAL A 55 6.55 17.67 4.83
CA VAL A 55 7.72 16.84 4.53
C VAL A 55 7.37 15.85 3.43
N ARG A 56 8.17 15.86 2.37
CA ARG A 56 8.12 14.90 1.27
C ARG A 56 9.48 14.24 1.14
N LYS A 57 9.47 12.97 0.76
CA LYS A 57 10.69 12.19 0.53
C LYS A 57 10.77 11.79 -0.94
N ARG A 58 11.92 11.98 -1.57
CA ARG A 58 12.18 11.67 -2.97
C ARG A 58 13.52 10.96 -3.10
N SER A 59 13.57 9.87 -3.85
CA SER A 59 14.79 9.08 -4.01
C SER A 59 14.72 8.15 -5.23
N CYS A 60 15.88 7.62 -5.62
CA CYS A 60 15.97 6.35 -6.33
C CYS A 60 15.58 5.20 -5.39
N VAL A 61 14.77 4.26 -5.87
CA VAL A 61 14.29 3.10 -5.12
C VAL A 61 14.35 1.86 -6.00
N SER A 62 14.74 0.73 -5.43
CA SER A 62 14.75 -0.56 -6.15
C SER A 62 13.37 -0.87 -6.74
N SER A 63 13.35 -1.39 -7.98
CA SER A 63 12.12 -1.87 -8.63
C SER A 63 11.39 -2.96 -7.84
N SER A 64 12.08 -3.67 -6.94
CA SER A 64 11.43 -4.64 -6.04
C SER A 64 10.55 -3.99 -4.98
N VAL A 65 10.86 -2.75 -4.59
CA VAL A 65 10.11 -1.95 -3.61
C VAL A 65 9.07 -1.09 -4.32
N CYS A 66 9.43 -0.50 -5.46
CA CYS A 66 8.53 0.31 -6.28
C CYS A 66 7.67 -0.57 -7.20
N LYS A 67 6.45 -0.90 -6.75
CA LYS A 67 5.44 -1.45 -7.66
C LYS A 67 5.04 -0.38 -8.69
N PRO A 68 4.86 -0.74 -9.97
CA PRO A 68 4.33 0.19 -10.95
C PRO A 68 2.94 0.60 -10.46
N ASN A 69 2.67 1.90 -10.44
CA ASN A 69 1.44 2.58 -9.99
C ASN A 69 1.55 3.29 -8.64
N ASN A 70 0.84 4.42 -8.56
CA ASN A 70 0.67 5.21 -7.35
C ASN A 70 0.04 4.33 -6.28
N GLN A 71 0.73 4.15 -5.16
CA GLN A 71 0.25 3.44 -4.00
C GLN A 71 -0.23 4.48 -2.99
N THR A 72 -1.47 4.38 -2.57
CA THR A 72 -1.97 5.14 -1.44
C THR A 72 -2.23 4.17 -0.30
N PHE A 73 -1.61 4.43 0.83
CA PHE A 73 -1.82 3.74 2.08
C PHE A 73 -2.66 4.66 2.95
N SER A 74 -3.91 4.29 3.17
CA SER A 74 -4.76 5.04 4.09
C SER A 74 -5.26 4.12 5.17
N PHE A 75 -5.37 4.65 6.39
CA PHE A 75 -6.13 4.02 7.46
C PHE A 75 -6.81 5.08 8.33
N THR A 76 -7.97 4.70 8.84
CA THR A 76 -8.73 5.49 9.82
C THR A 76 -9.09 4.59 10.98
N PHE A 77 -8.77 5.01 12.20
CA PHE A 77 -9.10 4.30 13.43
C PHE A 77 -9.37 5.33 14.55
N GLY A 78 -10.51 5.21 15.22
CA GLY A 78 -10.96 6.19 16.19
C GLY A 78 -10.93 7.61 15.62
N HIS A 79 -10.19 8.51 16.29
CA HIS A 79 -9.97 9.89 15.86
C HIS A 79 -8.72 10.08 14.99
N ALA A 80 -7.91 9.03 14.83
CA ALA A 80 -6.69 9.08 14.04
C ALA A 80 -6.97 8.72 12.57
N GLN A 81 -6.46 9.55 11.67
CA GLN A 81 -6.48 9.30 10.23
C GLN A 81 -5.07 9.53 9.69
N LEU A 82 -4.51 8.52 9.03
CA LEU A 82 -3.24 8.64 8.32
C LEU A 82 -3.45 8.27 6.86
N THR A 83 -2.97 9.12 5.97
CA THR A 83 -2.88 8.81 4.55
C THR A 83 -1.44 9.08 4.10
N ALA A 84 -0.77 8.04 3.65
CA ALA A 84 0.53 8.10 3.02
C ALA A 84 0.39 7.79 1.52
N PHE A 85 1.17 8.49 0.71
CA PHE A 85 1.19 8.31 -0.73
C PHE A 85 2.60 7.95 -1.17
N VAL A 86 2.70 7.00 -2.10
CA VAL A 86 3.94 6.59 -2.76
C VAL A 86 3.70 6.61 -4.26
N HIS A 87 4.46 7.41 -4.98
CA HIS A 87 4.47 7.45 -6.44
C HIS A 87 5.79 6.87 -6.94
N CYS A 88 5.73 6.00 -7.95
CA CYS A 88 6.89 5.37 -8.58
C CYS A 88 6.84 5.59 -10.10
N CYS A 89 7.98 5.90 -10.72
CA CYS A 89 8.04 6.19 -12.15
C CYS A 89 9.46 5.95 -12.73
N LYS A 90 9.55 5.81 -14.06
CA LYS A 90 10.74 5.30 -14.78
C LYS A 90 11.34 6.27 -15.81
N THR A 91 10.90 7.52 -15.81
CA THR A 91 11.42 8.55 -16.70
C THR A 91 12.17 9.60 -15.89
N ASP A 92 13.06 10.37 -16.52
CA ASP A 92 13.87 11.33 -15.79
C ASP A 92 13.01 12.36 -15.03
N ASN A 93 13.35 12.60 -13.76
CA ASN A 93 12.76 13.61 -12.87
C ASN A 93 11.23 13.51 -12.68
N CYS A 94 10.66 12.34 -12.98
CA CYS A 94 9.22 12.11 -12.93
C CYS A 94 8.62 12.15 -11.53
N ASN A 95 9.45 12.04 -10.48
CA ASN A 95 9.03 12.07 -9.07
C ASN A 95 8.83 13.50 -8.52
N SER A 96 8.56 14.44 -9.42
CA SER A 96 8.20 15.84 -9.13
C SER A 96 6.71 16.04 -8.86
N VAL A 97 5.90 14.98 -8.93
CA VAL A 97 4.44 15.05 -8.75
C VAL A 97 4.07 15.60 -7.37
N ASN A 98 3.14 16.56 -7.35
CA ASN A 98 2.52 17.05 -6.13
C ASN A 98 1.36 16.13 -5.76
N VAL A 99 1.52 15.33 -4.71
CA VAL A 99 0.46 14.41 -4.30
C VAL A 99 -0.54 15.16 -3.41
N SER A 100 -1.77 15.36 -3.92
CA SER A 100 -2.85 16.01 -3.19
C SER A 100 -3.56 15.03 -2.25
N ALA A 101 -3.91 15.52 -1.07
CA ALA A 101 -4.25 14.69 0.09
C ALA A 101 -5.73 14.68 0.48
N HIS A 102 -6.62 15.40 -0.21
CA HIS A 102 -8.05 15.34 0.12
C HIS A 102 -8.73 14.25 -0.70
N GLN A 103 -9.31 13.25 -0.03
CA GLN A 103 -10.16 12.27 -0.67
C GLN A 103 -11.56 12.31 -0.03
N PRO A 104 -12.63 12.44 -0.84
CA PRO A 104 -13.99 12.49 -0.34
C PRO A 104 -14.36 11.18 0.35
N GLU A 105 -15.40 11.22 1.19
CA GLU A 105 -16.01 9.99 1.69
C GLU A 105 -16.40 9.07 0.52
N ASN A 106 -16.15 7.78 0.70
CA ASN A 106 -16.61 6.73 -0.20
C ASN A 106 -17.80 6.00 0.43
N LYS A 107 -18.38 5.02 -0.28
CA LYS A 107 -19.63 4.37 0.13
C LYS A 107 -19.44 3.23 1.14
N LEU A 108 -18.21 2.85 1.48
CA LEU A 108 -17.93 1.77 2.41
C LEU A 108 -18.06 2.28 3.86
N MET A 109 -18.74 1.50 4.70
CA MET A 109 -18.78 1.75 6.15
C MET A 109 -18.15 0.58 6.88
N CYS A 110 -17.39 0.86 7.93
CA CYS A 110 -16.71 -0.14 8.76
C CYS A 110 -16.96 0.14 10.24
N TYR A 111 -16.81 -0.89 11.08
CA TYR A 111 -16.72 -0.71 12.52
C TYR A 111 -15.37 -0.10 12.91
N MET A 112 -15.37 0.73 13.95
CA MET A 112 -14.19 1.31 14.56
C MET A 112 -14.25 1.27 16.09
N CYS A 113 -13.08 1.35 16.71
CA CYS A 113 -12.93 1.47 18.16
C CYS A 113 -12.81 2.96 18.55
N ASP A 114 -13.27 3.30 19.75
CA ASP A 114 -13.24 4.68 20.26
C ASP A 114 -11.82 5.25 20.50
N GLY A 115 -10.83 4.37 20.59
CA GLY A 115 -9.44 4.69 20.90
C GLY A 115 -8.57 3.44 20.84
N GLY A 116 -7.24 3.60 20.90
CA GLY A 116 -6.29 2.54 20.51
C GLY A 116 -6.20 1.42 21.54
N GLN A 117 -6.66 1.73 22.75
CA GLN A 117 -6.76 0.83 23.89
C GLN A 117 -8.21 0.40 24.16
N SER A 118 -9.18 0.80 23.32
CA SER A 118 -10.57 0.40 23.52
C SER A 118 -10.74 -1.07 23.16
N THR A 119 -11.39 -1.82 24.05
CA THR A 119 -11.86 -3.18 23.76
C THR A 119 -13.20 -3.18 23.02
N VAL A 120 -13.91 -2.05 23.03
CA VAL A 120 -15.23 -1.87 22.40
C VAL A 120 -15.06 -1.19 21.04
N CYS A 121 -15.52 -1.88 19.99
CA CYS A 121 -15.44 -1.44 18.59
C CYS A 121 -16.80 -1.55 17.89
N ASN A 122 -17.79 -0.84 18.43
CA ASN A 122 -19.18 -0.87 17.96
C ASN A 122 -19.59 0.40 17.19
N LYS A 123 -18.73 1.43 17.15
CA LYS A 123 -18.99 2.64 16.37
C LYS A 123 -18.74 2.39 14.89
N THR A 124 -19.40 3.16 14.03
CA THR A 124 -19.24 3.06 12.59
C THR A 124 -18.54 4.29 12.03
N VAL A 125 -17.74 4.10 10.99
CA VAL A 125 -17.10 5.17 10.22
C VAL A 125 -17.36 4.96 8.73
N THR A 126 -17.62 6.05 8.02
CA THR A 126 -17.64 6.07 6.55
C THR A 126 -16.20 6.20 6.06
N CYS A 127 -15.76 5.25 5.26
CA CYS A 127 -14.41 5.24 4.72
C CYS A 127 -14.22 6.37 3.70
N LYS A 128 -12.96 6.79 3.49
CA LYS A 128 -12.62 7.91 2.61
C LYS A 128 -11.72 7.47 1.48
N GLY A 129 -11.93 8.05 0.30
CA GLY A 129 -11.02 7.90 -0.82
C GLY A 129 -10.80 6.45 -1.23
N ASN A 130 -9.54 6.03 -1.25
CA ASN A 130 -9.10 4.69 -1.64
C ASN A 130 -9.21 3.64 -0.51
N GLN A 131 -9.81 3.98 0.64
CA GLN A 131 -10.08 3.02 1.70
C GLN A 131 -11.21 2.08 1.29
N ASP A 132 -10.86 1.00 0.61
CA ASP A 132 -11.77 0.01 0.04
C ASP A 132 -11.85 -1.28 0.88
N ARG A 133 -11.27 -1.29 2.07
CA ARG A 133 -11.29 -2.42 3.00
C ARG A 133 -11.68 -1.96 4.41
N CYS A 134 -12.44 -2.79 5.11
CA CYS A 134 -12.48 -2.76 6.56
C CYS A 134 -11.32 -3.56 7.12
N ILE A 135 -10.74 -3.07 8.22
CA ILE A 135 -9.61 -3.69 8.91
C ILE A 135 -10.01 -4.00 10.36
N LYS A 136 -9.52 -5.11 10.90
CA LYS A 136 -9.66 -5.46 12.32
C LYS A 136 -8.48 -6.30 12.83
N ARG A 137 -8.06 -6.03 14.06
CA ARG A 137 -7.08 -6.82 14.81
C ARG A 137 -7.45 -6.84 16.29
N THR A 138 -7.21 -7.97 16.92
CA THR A 138 -7.26 -8.12 18.37
C THR A 138 -5.82 -8.19 18.87
N ALA A 139 -5.45 -7.31 19.80
CA ALA A 139 -4.15 -7.29 20.46
C ALA A 139 -4.33 -7.41 21.97
N VAL A 140 -3.28 -7.84 22.66
CA VAL A 140 -3.22 -7.80 24.13
C VAL A 140 -3.36 -6.36 24.64
N ASP A 141 -2.83 -5.39 23.90
CA ASP A 141 -2.83 -3.97 24.27
C ASP A 141 -4.06 -3.18 23.78
N GLY A 142 -5.03 -3.85 23.13
CA GLY A 142 -6.26 -3.21 22.62
C GLY A 142 -6.77 -3.76 21.29
N ASN A 143 -8.07 -3.55 21.02
CA ASN A 143 -8.64 -3.88 19.72
C ASN A 143 -8.42 -2.73 18.74
N PHE A 144 -8.16 -3.09 17.48
CA PHE A 144 -8.02 -2.16 16.38
C PHE A 144 -9.08 -2.46 15.34
N SER A 145 -9.85 -1.46 14.89
CA SER A 145 -10.83 -1.60 13.81
C SER A 145 -11.03 -0.26 13.10
N GLY A 146 -11.27 -0.32 11.79
CA GLY A 146 -11.59 0.86 11.01
C GLY A 146 -11.54 0.62 9.51
N CYS A 147 -11.16 1.66 8.77
CA CYS A 147 -11.03 1.64 7.32
C CYS A 147 -9.57 1.55 6.90
N ALA A 148 -9.29 0.85 5.80
CA ALA A 148 -7.97 0.67 5.24
C ALA A 148 -8.04 0.60 3.70
N SER A 149 -6.94 0.96 3.03
CA SER A 149 -6.77 0.61 1.62
C SER A 149 -6.35 -0.86 1.47
N LYS A 150 -6.65 -1.48 0.33
CA LYS A 150 -6.12 -2.81 -0.05
C LYS A 150 -4.60 -2.90 0.10
N ASN A 151 -3.88 -1.82 -0.22
CA ASN A 151 -2.44 -1.75 -0.05
C ASN A 151 -2.01 -1.77 1.41
N THR A 152 -2.72 -1.02 2.28
CA THR A 152 -2.51 -1.08 3.73
C THR A 152 -2.71 -2.51 4.24
N CYS A 153 -3.78 -3.19 3.84
CA CYS A 153 -4.04 -4.57 4.23
C CYS A 153 -2.97 -5.56 3.76
N GLY A 154 -2.44 -5.38 2.53
CA GLY A 154 -1.37 -6.22 2.00
C GLY A 154 0.01 -5.93 2.62
N ALA A 155 0.25 -4.69 3.05
CA ALA A 155 1.49 -4.27 3.70
C ALA A 155 1.41 -4.36 5.22
N ALA A 156 0.27 -4.73 5.81
CA ALA A 156 0.06 -4.62 7.25
C ALA A 156 0.96 -5.56 8.08
N SER A 157 1.34 -6.72 7.54
CA SER A 157 2.39 -7.57 8.14
C SER A 157 3.77 -6.90 8.16
N GLN A 158 3.98 -5.87 7.34
CA GLN A 158 5.20 -5.06 7.26
C GLN A 158 5.03 -3.68 7.92
N LEU A 159 3.81 -3.26 8.30
CA LEU A 159 3.54 -1.93 8.86
C LEU A 159 4.20 -1.70 10.22
N GLY A 160 4.63 -2.75 10.93
CA GLY A 160 5.47 -2.62 12.13
C GLY A 160 6.74 -1.81 11.86
N PHE A 161 7.22 -1.81 10.61
CA PHE A 161 8.34 -1.00 10.14
C PHE A 161 7.98 0.48 9.91
N LEU A 162 6.74 0.79 9.49
CA LEU A 162 6.37 2.16 9.08
C LEU A 162 6.07 3.10 10.26
N THR A 163 5.62 2.58 11.40
CA THR A 163 5.21 3.44 12.52
C THR A 163 5.96 3.15 13.82
N GLY A 164 6.68 2.03 13.96
CA GLY A 164 7.24 1.58 15.25
C GLY A 164 6.21 1.33 16.37
N ALA A 165 4.96 1.75 16.15
CA ALA A 165 3.87 1.80 17.12
C ALA A 165 2.85 0.66 16.93
N LEU A 166 2.89 -0.05 15.80
CA LEU A 166 1.93 -1.10 15.47
C LEU A 166 2.67 -2.42 15.20
N LYS A 167 3.06 -3.14 16.26
CA LYS A 167 3.55 -4.51 16.14
C LYS A 167 2.37 -5.46 15.93
N PHE A 168 2.34 -6.16 14.81
CA PHE A 168 1.33 -7.17 14.49
C PHE A 168 1.96 -8.55 14.62
N ASP A 169 1.60 -9.32 15.66
CA ASP A 169 2.07 -10.71 15.83
C ASP A 169 1.43 -11.65 14.81
N ASP A 170 0.14 -11.43 14.53
CA ASP A 170 -0.59 -11.92 13.37
C ASP A 170 -1.12 -10.71 12.59
N GLY A 171 -0.98 -10.73 11.25
CA GLY A 171 -1.46 -9.65 10.40
C GLY A 171 -2.95 -9.36 10.61
N PRO A 172 -3.42 -8.12 10.37
CA PRO A 172 -4.82 -7.78 10.61
C PRO A 172 -5.74 -8.46 9.59
N HIS A 173 -6.97 -8.76 10.03
CA HIS A 173 -8.03 -9.24 9.14
C HIS A 173 -8.60 -8.08 8.33
N CYS A 174 -8.70 -8.27 7.00
CA CYS A 174 -9.31 -7.32 6.10
C CYS A 174 -10.43 -7.93 5.25
N CYS A 175 -11.46 -7.14 4.98
CA CYS A 175 -12.62 -7.53 4.16
C CYS A 175 -13.19 -6.30 3.43
N ASP A 176 -14.03 -6.48 2.40
CA ASP A 176 -14.42 -5.41 1.46
C ASP A 176 -15.93 -5.11 1.41
N THR A 177 -16.72 -5.72 2.29
CA THR A 177 -18.16 -5.48 2.38
C THR A 177 -18.52 -4.58 3.56
N LYS A 178 -19.69 -3.95 3.50
CA LYS A 178 -20.17 -3.03 4.53
C LYS A 178 -20.20 -3.73 5.90
N LEU A 179 -19.54 -3.11 6.90
CA LEU A 179 -19.51 -3.54 8.30
C LEU A 179 -18.96 -4.97 8.52
N CYS A 180 -18.20 -5.50 7.58
CA CYS A 180 -17.71 -6.89 7.60
C CYS A 180 -16.70 -7.18 8.71
N ASN A 181 -16.15 -6.15 9.34
CA ASN A 181 -15.22 -6.24 10.45
C ASN A 181 -15.91 -6.30 11.82
N SER A 182 -17.16 -6.77 11.88
CA SER A 182 -17.87 -6.97 13.14
C SER A 182 -17.15 -7.98 14.04
N ALA A 183 -17.48 -8.01 15.34
CA ALA A 183 -17.25 -9.22 16.13
C ALA A 183 -17.89 -10.40 15.40
N TRP A 184 -17.15 -11.51 15.25
CA TRP A 184 -17.79 -12.75 14.84
C TRP A 184 -18.81 -13.06 15.93
N THR A 185 -20.09 -12.86 15.62
CA THR A 185 -21.14 -13.51 16.39
C THR A 185 -20.84 -14.99 16.26
N VAL A 186 -20.48 -15.63 17.37
CA VAL A 186 -20.47 -17.09 17.45
C VAL A 186 -21.84 -17.50 16.90
N LYS A 187 -21.89 -18.16 15.74
CA LYS A 187 -23.12 -18.78 15.28
C LYS A 187 -23.41 -19.86 16.30
N LEU A 188 -24.15 -19.51 17.36
CA LEU A 188 -24.82 -20.46 18.20
C LEU A 188 -25.76 -21.21 17.26
N SER A 189 -25.26 -22.34 16.76
CA SER A 189 -26.07 -23.30 16.06
C SER A 189 -27.27 -23.56 16.96
N VAL A 190 -28.48 -23.39 16.44
CA VAL A 190 -29.72 -23.68 17.20
C VAL A 190 -29.92 -25.20 17.33
N VAL A 191 -29.13 -26.00 16.59
CA VAL A 191 -29.19 -27.47 16.55
C VAL A 191 -29.11 -28.13 17.95
N PRO A 192 -28.26 -27.71 18.90
CA PRO A 192 -28.22 -28.30 20.24
C PRO A 192 -29.49 -28.02 21.06
N PHE A 193 -30.18 -26.91 20.81
CA PHE A 193 -31.44 -26.58 21.49
C PHE A 193 -32.58 -27.52 21.07
N TRP A 194 -32.65 -27.88 19.79
CA TRP A 194 -33.67 -28.81 19.28
C TRP A 194 -33.45 -30.25 19.78
N VAL A 195 -32.18 -30.69 19.88
CA VAL A 195 -31.85 -32.02 20.44
C VAL A 195 -32.21 -32.11 21.93
N GLY A 196 -31.96 -31.04 22.70
CA GLY A 196 -32.37 -30.97 24.10
C GLY A 196 -33.89 -30.98 24.28
N LEU A 197 -34.64 -30.22 23.46
CA LEU A 197 -36.10 -30.18 23.49
C LEU A 197 -36.73 -31.53 23.14
N LEU A 198 -36.21 -32.23 22.14
CA LEU A 198 -36.70 -33.55 21.73
C LEU A 198 -36.47 -34.63 22.80
N LEU A 199 -35.36 -34.55 23.55
CA LEU A 199 -35.10 -35.46 24.68
C LEU A 199 -36.01 -35.16 25.87
N PHE A 200 -36.34 -33.90 26.14
CA PHE A 200 -37.25 -33.51 27.23
C PHE A 200 -38.71 -33.89 26.96
N VAL A 201 -39.14 -33.97 25.70
CA VAL A 201 -40.51 -34.38 25.32
C VAL A 201 -40.67 -35.91 25.25
N ALA A 202 -39.55 -36.65 25.20
CA ALA A 202 -39.52 -38.11 25.13
C ALA A 202 -39.34 -38.82 26.49
N LEU A 203 -39.28 -38.06 27.59
CA LEU A 203 -39.31 -38.54 28.99
C LEU A 203 -40.69 -38.24 29.61
#